data_AF-A0A2R6J6N6-F1
#
_entry.id   AF-A0A2R6J6N6-F1
#
_cell.length_a   1.000
_cell.length_b   1.000
_cell.length_c   1.000
_cell.angle_alpha   90.00
_cell.angle_beta   90.00
_cell.angle_gamma   90.00
#
_symmetry.space_group_name_H-M   'P 1'
#
loop_
_entity.id
_entity.type
_entity.pdbx_description
1 polymer ?
#
loop_
_entity_poly.entity_id
_entity_poly.type
_entity_poly.pdbx_seq_one_letter_code
_entity_poly.pdbx_strand_id
1 'polypeptide(L)'
;MLAMADDGGPLAVAIPSLYGLAPPASVGAGLFVHISHGAMLGVAFAAIAGAAGLDSTGKLVGAGVGWGVVTWVVLAAVVMPVWLGAVGSPANPPLPNFAPPSLLWHVVYGFVLGGVYAGVENS
;
A
#
# COMPACT_ATOMS: atom_id res chain seq x y z
N MET A 1 27.35 1.41 6.48
CA MET A 1 27.35 0.21 5.62
C MET A 1 25.92 0.00 5.17
N LEU A 2 25.64 0.32 3.90
CA LEU A 2 24.31 0.30 3.29
C LEU A 2 23.91 -1.17 3.12
N ALA A 3 22.91 -1.65 3.87
CA ALA A 3 22.37 -3.00 3.70
C ALA A 3 21.50 -3.04 2.43
N MET A 4 22.17 -3.16 1.29
CA MET A 4 21.58 -3.47 -0.01
C MET A 4 22.25 -4.77 -0.48
N ALA A 5 21.92 -5.89 0.18
CA ALA A 5 22.28 -7.23 -0.27
C ALA A 5 21.26 -8.27 0.28
N ASP A 6 20.27 -8.59 -0.56
CA ASP A 6 19.99 -9.96 -1.05
C ASP A 6 19.10 -11.00 -0.30
N ASP A 7 18.19 -10.60 0.60
CA ASP A 7 17.21 -11.56 1.19
C ASP A 7 15.78 -11.47 0.60
N GLY A 8 15.58 -10.61 -0.39
CA GLY A 8 14.29 -10.48 -1.08
C GLY A 8 13.18 -9.84 -0.22
N GLY A 9 13.36 -8.57 0.17
CA GLY A 9 12.41 -7.79 0.97
C GLY A 9 10.95 -7.76 0.46
N PRO A 10 10.04 -6.95 1.06
CA PRO A 10 8.59 -7.11 0.86
C PRO A 10 8.13 -7.26 -0.60
N LEU A 11 8.75 -6.56 -1.55
CA LEU A 11 8.44 -6.64 -2.98
C LEU A 11 8.95 -7.92 -3.66
N ALA A 12 10.01 -8.57 -3.20
CA ALA A 12 10.53 -9.76 -3.84
C ALA A 12 9.88 -11.05 -3.31
N VAL A 13 9.48 -11.08 -2.02
CA VAL A 13 8.96 -12.29 -1.39
C VAL A 13 7.57 -12.08 -0.78
N ALA A 14 7.41 -11.18 0.20
CA ALA A 14 6.16 -11.10 0.97
C ALA A 14 4.94 -10.77 0.10
N ILE A 15 4.98 -9.68 -0.66
CA ILE A 15 3.86 -9.24 -1.52
C ILE A 15 3.48 -10.29 -2.58
N PRO A 16 4.40 -10.85 -3.38
CA PRO A 16 4.02 -11.90 -4.32
C PRO A 16 3.55 -13.19 -3.62
N SER A 17 4.04 -13.51 -2.41
CA SER A 17 3.58 -14.68 -1.63
C SER A 17 2.09 -14.62 -1.28
N LEU A 18 1.50 -13.43 -1.12
CA LEU A 18 0.06 -13.28 -0.86
C LEU A 18 -0.80 -14.02 -1.90
N TYR A 19 -0.27 -14.17 -3.12
CA TYR A 19 -0.94 -14.81 -4.26
C TYR A 19 -0.27 -16.12 -4.69
N GLY A 20 0.60 -16.70 -3.85
CA GLY A 20 1.35 -17.91 -4.19
C GLY A 20 2.34 -17.73 -5.33
N LEU A 21 2.73 -16.49 -5.65
CA LEU A 21 3.67 -16.16 -6.74
C LEU A 21 5.14 -16.21 -6.29
N ALA A 22 5.40 -16.52 -5.02
CA ALA A 22 6.73 -16.77 -4.48
C ALA A 22 6.64 -17.93 -3.47
N PRO A 23 7.66 -18.80 -3.41
CA PRO A 23 8.92 -18.82 -4.16
C PRO A 23 8.81 -19.26 -5.65
N PRO A 24 9.80 -18.92 -6.51
CA PRO A 24 11.02 -18.15 -6.23
C PRO A 24 10.75 -16.64 -6.04
N ALA A 25 11.70 -15.92 -5.45
CA ALA A 25 11.59 -14.47 -5.26
C ALA A 25 11.48 -13.74 -6.61
N SER A 26 10.57 -12.76 -6.70
CA SER A 26 10.34 -11.99 -7.93
C SER A 26 9.87 -10.57 -7.62
N VAL A 27 10.78 -9.60 -7.76
CA VAL A 27 10.46 -8.17 -7.61
C VAL A 27 9.40 -7.72 -8.61
N GLY A 28 9.43 -8.26 -9.84
CA GLY A 28 8.45 -7.92 -10.88
C GLY A 28 7.03 -8.35 -10.50
N ALA A 29 6.87 -9.57 -9.99
CA ALA A 29 5.57 -10.06 -9.53
C ALA A 29 5.05 -9.25 -8.32
N GLY A 30 5.92 -8.94 -7.35
CA GLY A 30 5.51 -8.12 -6.22
C GLY A 30 5.20 -6.68 -6.58
N LEU A 31 5.95 -6.06 -7.51
CA LEU A 31 5.62 -4.73 -8.03
C LEU A 31 4.26 -4.72 -8.73
N PHE A 32 4.00 -5.71 -9.58
CA PHE A 32 2.70 -5.85 -10.25
C PHE A 32 1.57 -5.90 -9.22
N VAL A 33 1.66 -6.83 -8.26
CA VAL A 33 0.65 -6.97 -7.19
C VAL A 33 0.50 -5.68 -6.39
N HIS A 34 1.60 -5.05 -5.97
CA HIS A 34 1.57 -3.86 -5.13
C HIS A 34 0.93 -2.65 -5.85
N ILE A 35 1.30 -2.43 -7.11
CA ILE A 35 0.74 -1.34 -7.92
C ILE A 35 -0.73 -1.62 -8.23
N SER A 36 -1.12 -2.87 -8.50
CA SER A 36 -2.53 -3.24 -8.69
C SER A 36 -3.39 -2.89 -7.47
N HIS A 37 -2.91 -3.20 -6.25
CA HIS A 37 -3.60 -2.77 -5.02
C HIS A 37 -3.66 -1.25 -4.91
N GLY A 38 -2.54 -0.55 -5.15
CA GLY A 38 -2.48 0.90 -5.13
C GLY A 38 -3.50 1.55 -6.08
N ALA A 39 -3.69 0.97 -7.27
CA ALA A 39 -4.69 1.42 -8.23
C ALA A 39 -6.12 1.17 -7.74
N MET A 40 -6.43 -0.04 -7.25
CA MET A 40 -7.75 -0.37 -6.68
C MET A 40 -8.10 0.53 -5.49
N LEU A 41 -7.14 0.78 -4.61
CA LEU A 41 -7.28 1.69 -3.48
C LEU A 41 -7.46 3.15 -3.93
N GLY A 42 -6.82 3.55 -5.03
CA GLY A 42 -7.02 4.87 -5.63
C GLY A 42 -8.45 5.06 -6.14
N VAL A 43 -9.02 4.04 -6.80
CA VAL A 43 -10.43 4.05 -7.22
C VAL A 43 -11.36 4.09 -6.02
N ALA A 44 -11.08 3.30 -4.97
CA ALA A 44 -11.87 3.33 -3.74
C ALA A 44 -11.83 4.70 -3.06
N PHE A 45 -10.65 5.32 -2.98
CA PHE A 45 -10.50 6.68 -2.47
C PHE A 45 -11.34 7.68 -3.26
N ALA A 46 -11.25 7.68 -4.60
CA ALA A 46 -12.03 8.57 -5.46
C ALA A 46 -13.54 8.40 -5.24
N ALA A 47 -14.03 7.17 -5.15
CA ALA A 47 -15.44 6.89 -4.89
C ALA A 47 -15.89 7.42 -3.52
N ILE A 48 -15.08 7.23 -2.47
CA ILE A 48 -15.39 7.70 -1.11
C ILE A 48 -15.34 9.23 -1.05
N ALA A 49 -14.31 9.86 -1.62
CA ALA A 49 -14.15 11.30 -1.63
C ALA A 49 -15.29 11.99 -2.39
N GLY A 50 -15.66 11.45 -3.56
CA GLY A 50 -16.78 11.94 -4.35
C GLY A 50 -18.13 11.76 -3.62
N ALA A 51 -18.37 10.60 -3.01
CA ALA A 51 -19.58 10.36 -2.23
C ALA A 51 -19.68 11.26 -0.98
N ALA A 52 -18.54 11.64 -0.40
CA ALA A 52 -18.46 12.57 0.72
C ALA A 52 -18.54 14.05 0.31
N GLY A 53 -18.57 14.36 -1.00
CA GLY A 53 -18.63 15.74 -1.51
C GLY A 53 -17.41 16.56 -1.13
N LEU A 54 -16.21 15.95 -1.12
CA LEU A 54 -14.97 16.68 -0.88
C LEU A 54 -14.61 17.50 -2.11
N ASP A 55 -14.70 18.82 -2.00
CA ASP A 55 -14.73 19.76 -3.13
C ASP A 55 -13.55 20.74 -3.17
N SER A 56 -12.64 20.65 -2.20
CA SER A 56 -11.47 21.53 -2.12
C SER A 56 -10.18 20.76 -2.11
N THR A 57 -9.16 21.30 -2.79
CA THR A 57 -7.83 20.69 -2.89
C THR A 57 -7.25 20.33 -1.53
N GLY A 58 -7.41 21.21 -0.53
CA GLY A 58 -6.92 20.96 0.83
C GLY A 58 -7.62 19.78 1.51
N LYS A 59 -8.94 19.65 1.35
CA LYS A 59 -9.71 18.51 1.88
C LYS A 59 -9.30 17.20 1.21
N LEU A 60 -9.13 17.20 -0.11
CA LEU A 60 -8.76 16.02 -0.90
C LEU A 60 -7.35 15.54 -0.59
N VAL A 61 -6.37 16.45 -0.49
CA VAL A 61 -5.00 16.10 -0.10
C VAL A 61 -4.96 15.58 1.34
N GLY A 62 -5.67 16.25 2.26
CA GLY A 62 -5.77 15.81 3.66
C GLY A 62 -6.41 14.43 3.80
N ALA A 63 -7.50 14.19 3.06
CA ALA A 63 -8.16 12.89 3.00
C ALA A 63 -7.24 11.82 2.40
N GLY A 64 -6.47 12.16 1.36
CA GLY A 64 -5.48 11.28 0.75
C GLY A 64 -4.39 10.85 1.75
N VAL A 65 -3.83 11.79 2.52
CA VAL A 65 -2.87 11.46 3.60
C VAL A 65 -3.51 10.52 4.63
N GLY A 66 -4.73 10.82 5.08
CA GLY A 66 -5.48 9.95 6.00
C GLY A 66 -5.71 8.55 5.42
N TRP A 67 -6.06 8.48 4.13
CA TRP A 67 -6.23 7.23 3.39
C TRP A 67 -4.95 6.39 3.34
N GLY A 68 -3.79 7.03 3.14
CA GLY A 68 -2.49 6.38 3.22
C GLY A 68 -2.22 5.75 4.59
N VAL A 69 -2.50 6.49 5.66
CA VAL A 69 -2.36 5.98 7.03
C VAL A 69 -3.32 4.80 7.29
N VAL A 70 -4.59 4.93 6.93
CA VAL A 70 -5.59 3.85 7.09
C VAL A 70 -5.17 2.61 6.31
N THR A 71 -4.73 2.77 5.07
CA THR A 71 -4.21 1.68 4.22
C THR A 71 -3.04 0.97 4.90
N TRP A 72 -2.09 1.73 5.46
CA TRP A 72 -0.94 1.15 6.15
C TRP A 72 -1.35 0.38 7.42
N VAL A 73 -2.19 0.97 8.28
CA VAL A 73 -2.64 0.32 9.51
C VAL A 73 -3.43 -0.94 9.21
N VAL A 74 -4.43 -0.84 8.32
CA VAL A 74 -5.36 -1.93 8.07
C VAL A 74 -4.71 -2.99 7.18
N LEU A 75 -4.20 -2.61 6.01
CA LEU A 75 -3.73 -3.59 5.03
C LEU A 75 -2.31 -4.06 5.32
N ALA A 76 -1.38 -3.16 5.57
CA ALA A 76 0.03 -3.54 5.74
C ALA A 76 0.33 -4.10 7.13
N ALA A 77 -0.17 -3.48 8.21
CA ALA A 77 0.14 -3.91 9.57
C ALA A 77 -0.73 -5.08 10.07
N VAL A 78 -1.96 -5.25 9.53
CA VAL A 78 -2.90 -6.27 10.02
C VAL A 78 -3.25 -7.32 8.97
N VAL A 79 -3.82 -6.94 7.82
CA VAL A 79 -4.31 -7.92 6.83
C VAL A 79 -3.17 -8.70 6.19
N MET A 80 -2.06 -8.04 5.83
CA MET A 80 -0.91 -8.69 5.20
C MET A 80 -0.34 -9.83 6.07
N PRO A 81 0.01 -9.64 7.37
CA PRO A 81 0.52 -10.73 8.20
C PRO A 81 -0.49 -11.89 8.37
N VAL A 82 -1.79 -11.58 8.50
CA VAL A 82 -2.83 -12.62 8.59
C VAL A 82 -2.89 -13.44 7.31
N TRP A 83 -2.88 -12.78 6.16
CA TRP A 83 -2.91 -13.44 4.85
C TRP A 83 -1.64 -14.25 4.63
N LEU A 84 -0.45 -13.67 4.86
CA LEU A 84 0.82 -14.38 4.72
C LEU A 84 0.88 -15.64 5.59
N GLY A 85 0.35 -15.58 6.81
CA GLY A 85 0.20 -16.74 7.68
C GLY A 85 -0.75 -17.80 7.09
N ALA A 86 -1.89 -17.38 6.54
CA ALA A 86 -2.88 -18.28 5.94
C ALA A 86 -2.34 -19.01 4.71
N VAL A 87 -1.50 -18.38 3.88
CA VAL A 87 -0.88 -19.00 2.70
C VAL A 87 0.45 -19.69 3.02
N GLY A 88 0.90 -19.68 4.27
CA GLY A 88 2.14 -20.34 4.70
C GLY A 88 3.41 -19.70 4.15
N SER A 89 3.41 -18.38 3.90
CA SER A 89 4.57 -17.67 3.35
C SER A 89 5.76 -17.74 4.34
N PRO A 90 6.99 -17.98 3.85
CA PRO A 90 8.20 -17.91 4.67
C PRO A 90 8.54 -16.48 5.13
N ALA A 91 7.93 -15.45 4.52
CA ALA A 91 8.16 -14.05 4.83
C ALA A 91 7.00 -13.44 5.64
N ASN A 92 6.40 -14.21 6.54
CA ASN A 92 5.32 -13.72 7.40
C ASN A 92 5.88 -12.98 8.64
N PRO A 93 5.68 -11.65 8.78
CA PRO A 93 6.11 -10.91 9.96
C PRO A 93 5.16 -11.15 11.16
N PRO A 94 5.59 -10.85 12.40
CA PRO A 94 4.71 -10.86 13.57
C PRO A 94 3.52 -9.89 13.42
N LEU A 95 2.37 -10.25 13.98
CA LEU A 95 1.16 -9.42 14.00
C LEU A 95 1.08 -8.62 15.32
N PRO A 96 0.85 -7.29 15.30
CA PRO A 96 0.80 -6.39 14.13
C PRO A 96 2.20 -6.00 13.61
N ASN A 97 2.33 -5.87 12.28
CA ASN A 97 3.59 -5.52 11.63
C ASN A 97 3.73 -3.99 11.44
N PHE A 98 4.00 -3.26 12.51
CA PHE A 98 4.26 -1.82 12.42
C PHE A 98 5.70 -1.55 11.96
N ALA A 99 5.84 -1.17 10.68
CA ALA A 99 7.10 -0.76 10.09
C ALA A 99 7.09 0.76 9.77
N PRO A 100 7.65 1.64 10.61
CA PRO A 100 7.64 3.09 10.38
C PRO A 100 8.22 3.54 9.03
N PRO A 101 9.29 2.92 8.48
CA PRO A 101 9.74 3.24 7.12
C PRO A 101 8.66 2.98 6.05
N SER A 102 7.80 1.98 6.26
CA SER A 102 6.66 1.69 5.36
C SER A 102 5.58 2.77 5.48
N LEU A 103 5.30 3.27 6.70
CA LEU A 103 4.32 4.35 6.92
C LEU A 103 4.63 5.58 6.08
N LEU A 104 5.90 6.00 6.04
CA LEU A 104 6.32 7.15 5.23
C LEU A 104 5.87 7.02 3.77
N TRP A 105 6.10 5.87 3.15
CA TRP A 105 5.74 5.65 1.75
C TRP A 105 4.23 5.57 1.51
N HIS A 106 3.46 5.07 2.48
CA HIS A 106 2.00 5.08 2.38
C HIS A 106 1.42 6.49 2.53
N VAL A 107 2.02 7.33 3.38
CA VAL A 107 1.68 8.76 3.47
C VAL A 107 2.02 9.48 2.17
N VAL A 108 3.19 9.22 1.57
CA VAL A 108 3.57 9.78 0.26
C VAL A 108 2.58 9.34 -0.82
N TYR A 109 2.22 8.05 -0.87
CA TYR A 109 1.18 7.55 -1.77
C TYR A 109 -0.14 8.32 -1.59
N GLY A 110 -0.60 8.45 -0.35
CA GLY A 110 -1.85 9.15 -0.03
C GLY A 110 -1.84 10.63 -0.42
N PHE A 111 -0.73 11.31 -0.15
CA PHE A 111 -0.53 12.71 -0.54
C PHE A 111 -0.59 12.88 -2.06
N VAL A 112 0.15 12.05 -2.81
CA VAL A 112 0.17 12.10 -4.27
C VAL A 112 -1.21 11.77 -4.85
N LEU A 113 -1.87 10.74 -4.33
CA LEU A 113 -3.22 10.35 -4.75
C LEU A 113 -4.23 11.49 -4.57
N GLY A 114 -4.27 12.10 -3.38
CA GLY A 114 -5.17 13.22 -3.12
C GLY A 114 -4.88 14.44 -4.00
N GLY A 115 -3.61 14.73 -4.26
CA GLY A 115 -3.20 15.80 -5.17
C GLY A 115 -3.58 15.52 -6.64
N VAL A 116 -3.37 14.30 -7.12
CA VAL A 116 -3.76 13.90 -8.49
C VAL A 116 -5.27 13.95 -8.65
N TYR A 117 -6.03 13.40 -7.70
CA TYR A 117 -7.49 13.42 -7.75
C TYR A 117 -8.03 14.85 -7.77
N ALA A 118 -7.49 15.75 -6.92
CA ALA A 118 -7.84 17.17 -6.95
C ALA A 118 -7.51 17.83 -8.29
N GLY A 119 -6.41 17.47 -8.93
CA GLY A 119 -6.06 17.97 -10.27
C GLY A 119 -7.08 17.52 -11.33
N VAL A 120 -7.51 16.26 -11.27
CA VAL A 120 -8.52 15.70 -12.18
C VAL A 120 -9.89 16.33 -11.97
N GLU A 121 -10.31 16.55 -10.73
CA GLU A 121 -11.62 17.13 -10.41
C GLU A 121 -11.75 18.62 -10.82
N ASN A 122 -10.63 19.34 -10.86
CA ASN A 122 -10.59 20.75 -11.27
C ASN A 122 -10.34 20.97 -12.78
N SER A 123 -10.28 19.90 -13.59
CA SER A 123 -10.04 19.95 -15.05
C SER A 123 -11.36 19.96 -15.83
#